data_AF-A0A5B8UTZ8-F1
#
_entry.id   AF-A0A5B8UTZ8-F1
#
_cell.length_a   1.000
_cell.length_b   1.000
_cell.length_c   1.000
_cell.angle_alpha   90.00
_cell.angle_beta   90.00
_cell.angle_gamma   90.00
#
_symmetry.space_group_name_H-M   'P 1'
#
loop_
_entity.id
_entity.type
_entity.pdbx_description
1 polymer ?
#
loop_
_entity_poly.entity_id
_entity_poly.type
_entity_poly.pdbx_seq_one_letter_code
_entity_poly.pdbx_strand_id
1 'polypeptide(L)'
;METARKTEYPNLLSESFGHGKKHYFIDVKKALNDTHFILFTSSEEYAEKQYHRQTIQLWEEDLAFFVEALSMVLAEIICGDGPRPFTRPELKVVEDPKGMQAIPAEDRPREKLHAFGAASLSNAELLAILFCTGSSELSVLDLCQKIMRSVKDDASRLLTRTTGDLCRFRGVGTAKAATLLAALELGRRAFLSQTT
;
A
#
# COMPACT_ATOMS: atom_id res chain seq x y z
N MET A 1 -7.01 -14.50 32.28
CA MET A 1 -6.46 -13.63 31.21
C MET A 1 -7.07 -12.26 31.40
N GLU A 2 -6.27 -11.35 31.94
CA GLU A 2 -6.68 -10.04 32.40
C GLU A 2 -6.84 -9.10 31.20
N THR A 3 -8.04 -8.58 31.00
CA THR A 3 -8.37 -7.64 29.93
C THR A 3 -7.81 -6.26 30.28
N ALA A 4 -6.51 -6.08 30.02
CA ALA A 4 -5.84 -4.79 30.09
C ALA A 4 -6.55 -3.77 29.17
N ARG A 5 -6.77 -2.55 29.67
CA ARG A 5 -7.50 -1.50 28.94
C ARG A 5 -6.67 -1.05 27.73
N LYS A 6 -7.34 -0.94 26.58
CA LYS A 6 -6.84 -0.60 25.22
C LYS A 6 -5.89 0.62 25.11
N THR A 7 -5.81 1.44 26.16
CA THR A 7 -5.03 2.68 26.27
C THR A 7 -3.60 2.49 26.80
N GLU A 8 -3.21 1.30 27.29
CA GLU A 8 -1.92 1.09 27.96
C GLU A 8 -0.76 0.67 27.03
N TYR A 9 -1.06 0.37 25.77
CA TYR A 9 -0.04 -0.13 24.84
C TYR A 9 0.45 0.97 23.89
N PRO A 10 1.77 1.18 23.78
CA PRO A 10 2.34 2.19 22.90
C PRO A 10 2.07 1.84 21.43
N ASN A 11 1.68 2.86 20.65
CA ASN A 11 1.58 2.74 19.20
C ASN A 11 2.98 2.76 18.60
N LEU A 12 3.33 1.72 17.84
CA LEU A 12 4.55 1.66 17.04
C LEU A 12 4.36 2.32 15.68
N LEU A 13 3.17 2.12 15.08
CA LEU A 13 2.78 2.67 13.80
C LEU A 13 1.27 2.93 13.82
N SER A 14 0.83 4.02 13.20
CA SER A 14 -0.59 4.33 13.07
C SER A 14 -0.84 4.96 11.71
N GLU A 15 -1.82 4.41 10.99
CA GLU A 15 -2.33 4.95 9.74
C GLU A 15 -3.82 5.28 9.95
N SER A 16 -4.30 6.39 9.41
CA SER A 16 -5.73 6.74 9.48
C SER A 16 -6.23 7.26 8.14
N PHE A 17 -7.47 6.90 7.80
CA PHE A 17 -8.11 7.30 6.56
C PHE A 17 -9.63 7.34 6.76
N GLY A 18 -10.35 8.10 5.93
CA GLY A 18 -11.80 8.25 6.11
C GLY A 18 -12.50 8.67 4.84
N HIS A 19 -13.82 8.46 4.83
CA HIS A 19 -14.70 8.89 3.75
C HIS A 19 -16.08 9.23 4.31
N GLY A 20 -16.53 10.48 4.09
CA GLY A 20 -17.78 10.98 4.66
C GLY A 20 -17.75 10.98 6.19
N LYS A 21 -18.74 10.31 6.81
CA LYS A 21 -18.87 10.20 8.28
C LYS A 21 -18.09 9.02 8.89
N LYS A 22 -17.34 8.26 8.08
CA LYS A 22 -16.60 7.08 8.50
C LYS A 22 -15.10 7.37 8.55
N HIS A 23 -14.49 7.06 9.68
CA HIS A 23 -13.06 7.14 9.92
C HIS A 23 -12.52 5.78 10.29
N TYR A 24 -11.36 5.43 9.75
CA TYR A 24 -10.69 4.17 9.97
C TYR A 24 -9.29 4.43 10.52
N PHE A 25 -8.83 3.55 11.41
CA PHE A 25 -7.49 3.57 11.98
C PHE A 25 -6.90 2.17 11.91
N ILE A 26 -5.64 2.08 11.51
CA ILE A 26 -4.83 0.87 11.56
C ILE A 26 -3.66 1.16 12.48
N ASP A 27 -3.68 0.60 13.68
CA ASP A 27 -2.64 0.81 14.69
C ASP A 27 -1.84 -0.48 14.89
N VAL A 28 -0.52 -0.40 14.76
CA VAL A 28 0.41 -1.46 15.24
C VAL A 28 0.82 -1.10 16.65
N LYS A 29 0.62 -2.02 17.58
CA LYS A 29 0.95 -1.85 19.00
C LYS A 29 1.88 -2.94 19.49
N LYS A 30 2.65 -2.63 20.53
CA LYS A 30 3.50 -3.58 21.24
C LYS A 30 2.88 -3.96 22.57
N ALA A 31 2.69 -5.25 22.80
CA ALA A 31 2.21 -5.80 24.06
C ALA A 31 3.34 -5.89 25.12
N LEU A 32 2.98 -6.14 26.37
CA LEU A 32 3.93 -6.23 27.50
C LEU A 32 4.93 -7.40 27.36
N ASN A 33 4.57 -8.43 26.59
CA ASN A 33 5.40 -9.61 26.31
C ASN A 33 6.29 -9.43 25.06
N ASP A 34 6.51 -8.19 24.63
CA ASP A 34 7.22 -7.82 23.40
C ASP A 34 6.59 -8.28 22.07
N THR A 35 5.41 -8.91 22.09
CA THR A 35 4.70 -9.29 20.86
C THR A 35 3.93 -8.11 20.25
N HIS A 36 3.70 -8.17 18.94
CA HIS A 36 2.96 -7.15 18.23
C HIS A 36 1.52 -7.56 17.96
N PHE A 37 0.65 -6.55 17.85
CA PHE A 37 -0.72 -6.74 17.40
C PHE A 37 -1.21 -5.52 16.63
N ILE A 38 -2.13 -5.75 15.72
CA ILE A 38 -2.72 -4.74 14.86
C ILE A 38 -4.17 -4.51 15.28
N LEU A 39 -4.58 -3.24 15.39
CA LEU A 39 -5.96 -2.85 15.58
C LEU A 39 -6.50 -2.22 14.31
N PHE A 40 -7.59 -2.77 13.81
CA PHE A 40 -8.43 -2.15 12.79
C PHE A 40 -9.61 -1.52 13.49
N THR A 41 -9.65 -0.18 13.52
CA THR A 41 -10.77 0.57 14.06
C THR A 41 -11.60 1.15 12.93
N SER A 42 -12.92 1.03 13.01
CA SER A 42 -13.86 1.89 12.28
C SER A 42 -14.62 2.78 13.26
N SER A 43 -14.85 4.03 12.92
CA SER A 43 -15.54 5.04 13.71
C SER A 43 -16.50 5.78 12.80
N GLU A 44 -17.80 5.63 13.03
CA GLU A 44 -18.86 6.27 12.23
C GLU A 44 -19.64 7.29 13.06
N GLU A 45 -19.80 8.51 12.57
CA GLU A 45 -20.63 9.53 13.21
C GLU A 45 -22.11 9.33 12.84
N TYR A 46 -22.99 9.10 13.83
CA TYR A 46 -24.40 8.79 13.60
C TYR A 46 -25.38 9.91 14.02
N ALA A 47 -24.98 10.76 14.97
CA ALA A 47 -25.69 11.97 15.40
C ALA A 47 -24.66 13.07 15.70
N GLU A 48 -25.07 14.33 15.89
CA GLU A 48 -24.14 15.43 16.18
C GLU A 48 -23.17 15.04 17.32
N LYS A 49 -21.89 14.78 16.96
CA LYS A 49 -20.79 14.40 17.85
C LYS A 49 -20.92 13.05 18.56
N GLN A 50 -21.77 12.14 18.09
CA GLN A 50 -21.84 10.78 18.63
C GLN A 50 -21.30 9.75 17.64
N TYR A 51 -20.31 8.98 18.10
CA TYR A 51 -19.53 8.05 17.28
C TYR A 51 -19.81 6.60 17.67
N HIS A 52 -20.10 5.77 16.67
CA HIS A 52 -20.13 4.33 16.81
C HIS A 52 -18.76 3.77 16.39
N ARG A 53 -17.99 3.26 17.37
CA ARG A 53 -16.64 2.71 17.14
C ARG A 53 -16.65 1.19 17.23
N GLN A 54 -16.19 0.54 16.16
CA GLN A 54 -15.92 -0.90 16.10
C GLN A 54 -14.42 -1.12 16.03
N THR A 55 -13.92 -2.20 16.63
CA THR A 55 -12.50 -2.52 16.57
C THR A 55 -12.28 -4.01 16.52
N ILE A 56 -11.38 -4.42 15.62
CA ILE A 56 -10.88 -5.78 15.49
C ILE A 56 -9.41 -5.75 15.87
N GLN A 57 -8.96 -6.74 16.64
CA GLN A 57 -7.57 -6.92 17.04
C GLN A 57 -7.04 -8.21 16.42
N LEU A 58 -5.85 -8.16 15.85
CA LEU A 58 -5.15 -9.29 15.26
C LEU A 58 -3.74 -9.38 15.81
N TRP A 59 -3.35 -10.56 16.30
CA TRP A 59 -2.01 -10.80 16.80
C TRP A 59 -1.03 -11.09 15.66
N GLU A 60 0.25 -10.86 15.89
CA GLU A 60 1.31 -11.10 14.89
C GLU A 60 1.34 -12.56 14.39
N GLU A 61 1.10 -13.52 15.28
CA GLU A 61 1.00 -14.96 14.94
C GLU A 61 -0.13 -15.27 13.96
N ASP A 62 -1.20 -14.47 13.98
CA ASP A 62 -2.37 -14.64 13.13
C ASP A 62 -2.27 -13.90 11.79
N LEU A 63 -1.29 -13.01 11.66
CA LEU A 63 -1.24 -12.05 10.57
C LEU A 63 -1.06 -12.72 9.20
N ALA A 64 -0.26 -13.79 9.15
CA ALA A 64 0.04 -14.49 7.91
C ALA A 64 -1.22 -15.08 7.27
N PHE A 65 -2.00 -15.87 8.02
CA PHE A 65 -3.23 -16.46 7.49
C PHE A 65 -4.33 -15.41 7.29
N PHE A 66 -4.36 -14.36 8.11
CA PHE A 66 -5.33 -13.28 7.95
C PHE A 66 -5.11 -12.53 6.63
N VAL A 67 -3.86 -12.19 6.29
CA VAL A 67 -3.52 -11.54 5.03
C VAL A 67 -3.83 -12.45 3.84
N GLU A 68 -3.57 -13.75 3.96
CA GLU A 68 -3.91 -14.74 2.94
C GLU A 68 -5.43 -14.79 2.70
N ALA A 69 -6.23 -14.97 3.76
CA ALA A 69 -7.68 -15.00 3.70
C ALA A 69 -8.26 -13.68 3.16
N LEU A 70 -7.75 -12.54 3.64
CA LEU A 70 -8.15 -11.22 3.16
C LEU A 70 -7.84 -11.05 1.67
N SER A 71 -6.66 -11.49 1.23
CA SER A 71 -6.27 -11.43 -0.19
C SER A 71 -7.20 -12.28 -1.06
N MET A 72 -7.59 -13.47 -0.58
CA MET A 72 -8.57 -14.32 -1.27
C MET A 72 -9.95 -13.64 -1.38
N VAL A 73 -10.47 -13.09 -0.28
CA VAL A 73 -11.75 -12.39 -0.25
C VAL A 73 -11.74 -11.16 -1.15
N LEU A 74 -10.65 -10.38 -1.12
CA LEU A 74 -10.52 -9.20 -1.98
C LEU A 74 -10.38 -9.59 -3.46
N ALA A 75 -9.69 -10.69 -3.76
CA ALA A 75 -9.60 -11.20 -5.12
C ALA A 75 -10.98 -11.60 -5.68
N GLU A 76 -11.83 -12.21 -4.86
CA GLU A 76 -13.23 -12.53 -5.22
C GLU A 76 -14.01 -11.25 -5.60
N ILE A 77 -13.94 -10.22 -4.75
CA ILE A 77 -14.66 -8.96 -4.95
C ILE A 77 -14.17 -8.22 -6.21
N ILE A 78 -12.88 -8.30 -6.51
CA ILE A 78 -12.26 -7.55 -7.62
C ILE A 78 -12.41 -8.27 -8.96
N CYS A 79 -12.36 -9.60 -9.00
CA CYS A 79 -12.28 -10.35 -10.25
C CYS A 79 -13.60 -10.90 -10.79
N GLY A 80 -14.65 -11.07 -9.97
CA GLY A 80 -15.97 -11.50 -10.45
C GLY A 80 -16.06 -12.89 -11.11
N ASP A 81 -14.95 -13.62 -11.24
CA ASP A 81 -14.92 -15.02 -11.66
C ASP A 81 -15.12 -15.88 -10.41
N GLY A 82 -16.19 -16.69 -10.41
CA GLY A 82 -16.62 -17.50 -9.28
C GLY A 82 -15.58 -18.49 -8.74
N PRO A 83 -15.95 -19.30 -7.73
CA PRO A 83 -15.01 -20.00 -6.87
C PRO A 83 -14.09 -20.91 -7.67
N ARG A 84 -12.80 -20.57 -7.70
CA ARG A 84 -11.79 -21.49 -8.24
C ARG A 84 -11.73 -22.71 -7.32
N PRO A 85 -11.71 -23.95 -7.87
CA PRO A 85 -11.55 -25.13 -7.03
C PRO A 85 -10.27 -24.96 -6.21
N PHE A 86 -10.39 -25.15 -4.90
CA PHE A 86 -9.27 -25.16 -3.98
C PHE A 86 -8.33 -26.30 -4.37
N THR A 87 -7.34 -25.99 -5.19
CA THR A 87 -6.09 -26.71 -5.22
C THR A 87 -5.19 -26.00 -4.21
N ARG A 88 -4.85 -26.70 -3.12
CA ARG A 88 -3.69 -26.33 -2.31
C ARG A 88 -2.55 -26.15 -3.31
N PRO A 89 -1.99 -24.94 -3.52
CA PRO A 89 -0.86 -24.80 -4.40
C PRO A 89 0.20 -25.72 -3.82
N GLU A 90 0.71 -26.67 -4.60
CA GLU A 90 2.03 -27.19 -4.31
C GLU A 90 2.91 -25.94 -4.23
N LEU A 91 3.35 -25.62 -3.02
CA LEU A 91 4.38 -24.63 -2.79
C LEU A 91 5.61 -25.17 -3.50
N LYS A 92 5.71 -24.93 -4.80
CA LYS A 92 6.99 -24.82 -5.46
C LYS A 92 7.67 -23.73 -4.66
N VAL A 93 8.70 -24.11 -3.91
CA VAL A 93 9.71 -23.18 -3.45
C VAL A 93 10.13 -22.43 -4.71
N VAL A 94 9.57 -21.24 -4.90
CA VAL A 94 10.03 -20.35 -5.96
C VAL A 94 11.38 -19.91 -5.43
N GLU A 95 12.45 -20.50 -5.97
CA GLU A 95 13.85 -20.24 -5.59
C GLU A 95 14.31 -18.79 -5.86
N ASP A 96 13.38 -17.88 -6.09
CA ASP A 96 13.67 -16.49 -6.39
C ASP A 96 12.63 -15.60 -5.68
N PRO A 97 13.02 -14.88 -4.62
CA PRO A 97 12.08 -14.04 -3.89
C PRO A 97 11.61 -12.92 -4.85
N LYS A 98 10.36 -12.98 -5.28
CA LYS A 98 9.75 -11.89 -6.05
C LYS A 98 9.12 -10.89 -5.08
N GLY A 99 9.84 -9.79 -4.82
CA GLY A 99 9.34 -8.69 -3.99
C GLY A 99 10.47 -7.81 -3.46
N MET A 100 10.15 -6.64 -2.89
CA MET A 100 11.14 -5.71 -2.32
C MET A 100 12.02 -6.34 -1.22
N GLN A 101 11.60 -7.47 -0.66
CA GLN A 101 12.37 -8.25 0.32
C GLN A 101 13.58 -8.97 -0.28
N ALA A 102 13.59 -9.19 -1.60
CA ALA A 102 14.68 -9.79 -2.36
C ALA A 102 15.83 -8.83 -2.69
N ILE A 103 15.53 -7.53 -2.64
CA ILE A 103 16.48 -6.47 -2.93
C ILE A 103 17.27 -6.21 -1.64
N PRO A 104 18.61 -6.13 -1.70
CA PRO A 104 19.44 -5.70 -0.57
C PRO A 104 18.87 -4.42 0.05
N ALA A 105 18.90 -4.30 1.37
CA ALA A 105 18.24 -3.18 2.06
C ALA A 105 18.70 -1.80 1.55
N GLU A 106 19.97 -1.69 1.15
CA GLU A 106 20.59 -0.50 0.56
C GLU A 106 20.06 -0.13 -0.84
N ASP A 107 19.59 -1.12 -1.59
CA ASP A 107 19.05 -0.96 -2.95
C ASP A 107 17.53 -0.78 -2.96
N ARG A 108 16.87 -0.91 -1.80
CA ARG A 108 15.44 -0.68 -1.70
C ARG A 108 15.14 0.81 -1.89
N PRO A 109 14.11 1.18 -2.69
CA PRO A 109 13.89 2.58 -3.06
C PRO A 109 13.75 3.54 -1.88
N ARG A 110 13.06 3.16 -0.79
CA ARG A 110 12.85 4.07 0.35
C ARG A 110 14.13 4.29 1.13
N GLU A 111 14.86 3.22 1.38
CA GLU A 111 16.13 3.22 2.08
C GLU A 111 17.19 3.98 1.27
N LYS A 112 17.25 3.76 -0.05
CA LYS A 112 18.08 4.51 -0.99
C LYS A 112 17.73 6.00 -1.04
N LEU A 113 16.44 6.34 -1.01
CA LEU A 113 15.98 7.73 -0.91
C LEU A 113 16.47 8.40 0.39
N HIS A 114 16.44 7.69 1.52
CA HIS A 114 16.92 8.22 2.79
C HIS A 114 18.46 8.34 2.85
N ALA A 115 19.19 7.39 2.28
CA ALA A 115 20.65 7.36 2.33
C ALA A 115 21.30 8.31 1.31
N PHE A 116 20.77 8.39 0.09
CA PHE A 116 21.42 9.05 -1.05
C PHE A 116 20.57 10.15 -1.70
N GLY A 117 19.33 10.36 -1.23
CA GLY A 117 18.43 11.39 -1.73
C GLY A 117 17.77 11.05 -3.07
N ALA A 118 16.77 11.86 -3.46
CA ALA A 118 15.90 11.59 -4.61
C ALA A 118 16.63 11.50 -5.96
N ALA A 119 17.74 12.23 -6.11
CA ALA A 119 18.52 12.24 -7.35
C ALA A 119 19.20 10.89 -7.66
N SER A 120 19.34 10.02 -6.67
CA SER A 120 19.94 8.68 -6.84
C SER A 120 18.95 7.63 -7.37
N LEU A 121 17.65 7.97 -7.42
CA LEU A 121 16.59 7.06 -7.83
C LEU A 121 16.25 7.23 -9.31
N SER A 122 15.99 6.12 -9.96
CA SER A 122 15.34 6.08 -11.26
C SER A 122 13.86 6.49 -11.15
N ASN A 123 13.28 6.90 -12.27
CA ASN A 123 11.86 7.22 -12.36
C ASN A 123 10.97 6.04 -11.91
N ALA A 124 11.36 4.80 -12.24
CA ALA A 124 10.64 3.60 -11.82
C ALA A 124 10.71 3.39 -10.30
N GLU A 125 11.85 3.64 -9.66
CA GLU A 125 11.99 3.56 -8.21
C GLU A 125 11.18 4.67 -7.51
N LEU A 126 11.16 5.89 -8.04
CA LEU A 126 10.32 6.98 -7.53
C LEU A 126 8.83 6.62 -7.59
N LEU A 127 8.37 6.06 -8.72
CA LEU A 127 7.00 5.55 -8.85
C LEU A 127 6.72 4.40 -7.88
N ALA A 128 7.69 3.51 -7.65
CA ALA A 128 7.52 2.38 -6.76
C ALA A 128 7.31 2.82 -5.29
N ILE A 129 7.98 3.91 -4.88
CA ILE A 129 7.75 4.52 -3.57
C ILE A 129 6.32 5.04 -3.44
N LEU A 130 5.81 5.72 -4.47
CA LEU A 130 4.44 6.25 -4.49
C LEU A 130 3.38 5.14 -4.47
N PHE A 131 3.66 4.01 -5.12
CA PHE A 131 2.68 2.92 -5.25
C PHE A 131 2.69 1.94 -4.09
N CYS A 132 3.79 1.83 -3.34
CA CYS A 132 4.02 0.96 -2.18
C CYS A 132 3.95 -0.55 -2.46
N THR A 133 3.03 -1.00 -3.30
CA THR A 133 2.75 -2.42 -3.58
C THR A 133 2.65 -2.68 -5.08
N GLY A 134 2.95 -3.92 -5.47
CA GLY A 134 2.84 -4.39 -6.85
C GLY A 134 1.42 -4.80 -7.23
N SER A 135 1.34 -5.71 -8.19
CA SER A 135 0.13 -6.45 -8.53
C SER A 135 0.26 -7.91 -8.05
N SER A 136 -0.75 -8.73 -8.30
CA SER A 136 -0.66 -10.19 -8.05
C SER A 136 0.36 -10.89 -8.96
N GLU A 137 0.83 -10.25 -10.03
CA GLU A 137 1.72 -10.85 -11.04
C GLU A 137 3.08 -10.18 -11.13
N LEU A 138 3.16 -8.90 -10.78
CA LEU A 138 4.36 -8.08 -10.93
C LEU A 138 4.73 -7.45 -9.59
N SER A 139 6.02 -7.43 -9.28
CA SER A 139 6.51 -6.60 -8.19
C SER A 139 6.19 -5.13 -8.45
N VAL A 140 6.21 -4.30 -7.41
CA VAL A 140 5.98 -2.85 -7.58
C VAL A 140 6.99 -2.24 -8.55
N LEU A 141 8.25 -2.68 -8.49
CA LEU A 141 9.31 -2.17 -9.36
C LEU A 141 9.07 -2.59 -10.81
N ASP A 142 8.71 -3.86 -11.06
CA ASP A 142 8.40 -4.33 -12.42
C ASP A 142 7.17 -3.63 -13.01
N LEU A 143 6.14 -3.40 -12.18
CA LEU A 143 4.96 -2.65 -12.58
C LEU A 143 5.32 -1.21 -12.97
N CYS A 144 6.11 -0.53 -12.13
CA CYS A 144 6.55 0.84 -12.39
C CYS A 144 7.48 0.93 -13.61
N GLN A 145 8.38 -0.03 -13.81
CA GLN A 145 9.18 -0.14 -15.03
C GLN A 145 8.30 -0.33 -16.27
N LYS A 146 7.26 -1.17 -16.20
CA LYS A 146 6.32 -1.38 -17.31
C LYS A 146 5.57 -0.10 -17.65
N ILE A 147 5.17 0.68 -16.64
CA ILE A 147 4.53 2.00 -16.83
C ILE A 147 5.51 2.97 -17.50
N MET A 148 6.76 3.06 -17.01
CA MET A 148 7.78 3.95 -17.61
C MET A 148 8.10 3.57 -19.06
N ARG A 149 8.24 2.28 -19.36
CA ARG A 149 8.43 1.81 -20.73
C ARG A 149 7.29 2.20 -21.66
N SER A 150 6.04 2.21 -21.19
CA SER A 150 4.88 2.65 -21.98
C SER A 150 4.96 4.12 -22.41
N VAL A 151 5.73 4.92 -21.69
CA VAL A 151 6.01 6.33 -21.99
C VAL A 151 7.44 6.56 -22.49
N LYS A 152 8.14 5.51 -22.95
CA LYS A 152 9.53 5.58 -23.44
C LYS A 152 10.49 6.18 -22.41
N ASP A 153 10.28 5.85 -21.13
CA ASP A 153 11.06 6.28 -19.97
C ASP A 153 11.10 7.81 -19.73
N ASP A 154 10.25 8.56 -20.43
CA ASP A 154 10.08 10.00 -20.31
C ASP A 154 8.92 10.32 -19.34
N ALA A 155 9.27 10.67 -18.11
CA ALA A 155 8.31 10.97 -17.04
C ALA A 155 7.39 12.15 -17.37
N SER A 156 7.83 13.10 -18.22
CA SER A 156 7.00 14.24 -18.62
C SER A 156 5.73 13.81 -19.35
N ARG A 157 5.77 12.67 -20.05
CA ARG A 157 4.62 12.09 -20.77
C ARG A 157 3.60 11.45 -19.87
N LEU A 158 3.88 11.29 -18.57
CA LEU A 158 2.87 10.87 -17.60
C LEU A 158 1.91 12.02 -17.25
N LEU A 159 2.32 13.29 -17.41
CA LEU A 159 1.47 14.46 -17.14
C LEU A 159 0.24 14.53 -18.05
N THR A 160 0.30 13.91 -19.23
CA THR A 160 -0.82 13.91 -20.19
C THR A 160 -1.70 12.66 -20.06
N ARG A 161 -1.40 11.75 -19.12
CA ARG A 161 -2.17 10.52 -18.92
C ARG A 161 -3.39 10.79 -18.07
N THR A 162 -4.48 10.13 -18.43
CA THR A 162 -5.71 10.14 -17.63
C THR A 162 -5.70 9.01 -16.60
N THR A 163 -6.56 9.12 -15.58
CA THR A 163 -6.82 8.01 -14.66
C THR A 163 -7.20 6.73 -15.41
N GLY A 164 -8.00 6.85 -16.47
CA GLY A 164 -8.40 5.72 -17.31
C GLY A 164 -7.22 5.05 -18.02
N ASP A 165 -6.25 5.82 -18.51
CA ASP A 165 -5.04 5.28 -19.14
C ASP A 165 -4.18 4.50 -18.13
N LEU A 166 -4.04 5.05 -16.92
CA LEU A 166 -3.25 4.44 -15.85
C LEU A 166 -3.92 3.17 -15.29
N CYS A 167 -5.24 3.14 -15.18
CA CYS A 167 -5.98 1.97 -14.70
C CYS A 167 -5.94 0.77 -15.66
N ARG A 168 -5.43 0.93 -16.89
CA ARG A 168 -5.20 -0.20 -17.81
C ARG A 168 -4.07 -1.12 -17.36
N PHE A 169 -3.17 -0.64 -16.50
CA PHE A 169 -2.10 -1.45 -15.94
C PHE A 169 -2.66 -2.27 -14.77
N ARG A 170 -2.65 -3.61 -14.91
CA ARG A 170 -3.08 -4.50 -13.83
C ARG A 170 -2.27 -4.25 -12.56
N GLY A 171 -2.97 -3.95 -11.47
CA GLY A 171 -2.37 -3.54 -10.18
C GLY A 171 -2.32 -2.02 -9.96
N VAL A 172 -2.77 -1.21 -10.93
CA VAL A 172 -3.01 0.24 -10.79
C VAL A 172 -4.51 0.48 -10.73
N GLY A 173 -5.04 0.63 -9.52
CA GLY A 173 -6.42 1.08 -9.31
C GLY A 173 -6.53 2.61 -9.31
N THR A 174 -7.76 3.11 -9.16
CA THR A 174 -8.06 4.54 -9.08
C THR A 174 -7.26 5.26 -8.00
N ALA A 175 -6.99 4.62 -6.86
CA ALA A 175 -6.16 5.15 -5.79
C ALA A 175 -4.71 5.41 -6.25
N LYS A 176 -4.02 4.39 -6.78
CA LYS A 176 -2.63 4.55 -7.27
C LYS A 176 -2.53 5.53 -8.43
N ALA A 177 -3.52 5.52 -9.33
CA ALA A 177 -3.59 6.49 -10.41
C ALA A 177 -3.74 7.93 -9.88
N ALA A 178 -4.63 8.15 -8.90
CA ALA A 178 -4.79 9.45 -8.25
C ALA A 178 -3.51 9.90 -7.53
N THR A 179 -2.83 9.01 -6.81
CA THR A 179 -1.53 9.30 -6.17
C THR A 179 -0.50 9.79 -7.18
N LEU A 180 -0.36 9.12 -8.33
CA LEU A 180 0.57 9.53 -9.37
C LEU A 180 0.20 10.91 -9.95
N LEU A 181 -1.06 11.11 -10.32
CA LEU A 181 -1.51 12.37 -10.91
C LEU A 181 -1.33 13.54 -9.94
N ALA A 182 -1.63 13.34 -8.66
CA ALA A 182 -1.41 14.34 -7.61
C ALA A 182 0.09 14.68 -7.45
N ALA A 183 0.96 13.67 -7.42
CA ALA A 183 2.40 13.87 -7.31
C ALA A 183 2.97 14.65 -8.51
N LEU A 184 2.55 14.30 -9.73
CA LEU A 184 2.97 14.98 -10.95
C LEU A 184 2.50 16.44 -11.01
N GLU A 185 1.24 16.70 -10.65
CA GLU A 185 0.70 18.06 -10.61
C GLU A 185 1.41 18.91 -9.54
N LEU A 186 1.74 18.33 -8.39
CA LEU A 186 2.52 19.00 -7.35
C LEU A 186 3.91 19.37 -7.86
N GLY A 187 4.61 18.44 -8.52
CA GLY A 187 5.91 18.69 -9.14
C GLY A 187 5.84 19.80 -10.20
N ARG A 188 4.80 19.79 -11.05
CA ARG A 188 4.58 20.83 -12.05
C ARG A 188 4.39 22.22 -11.42
N ARG A 189 3.58 22.32 -10.36
CA ARG A 189 3.37 23.59 -9.63
C ARG A 189 4.65 24.09 -8.98
N ALA A 190 5.39 23.20 -8.32
CA ALA A 190 6.66 23.53 -7.66
C ALA A 190 7.73 23.99 -8.65
N PHE A 191 7.75 23.45 -9.87
CA PHE A 191 8.64 23.92 -10.93
C PHE A 191 8.24 25.32 -11.43
N LEU A 192 6.96 25.53 -11.74
CA LEU A 192 6.48 26.82 -12.25
C LEU A 192 6.63 27.96 -11.24
N SER A 193 6.51 27.68 -9.94
CA SER A 193 6.71 28.68 -8.88
C SER A 193 8.16 29.14 -8.74
N GLN A 194 9.14 28.39 -9.26
CA GLN A 194 10.55 28.78 -9.21
C GLN A 194 10.96 29.68 -10.37
N THR A 195 10.15 29.74 -11.43
CA THR A 195 10.40 30.55 -12.63
C THR A 195 9.74 31.94 -12.54
N THR A 196 9.19 32.30 -11.38
CA THR A 196 8.58 33.61 -11.09
C THR A 196 9.40 34.33 -10.03
#